data_AF-A0A3D4IIS8-F1
#
_entry.id   AF-A0A3D4IIS8-F1
#
_cell.length_a   1.000
_cell.length_b   1.000
_cell.length_c   1.000
_cell.angle_alpha   90.00
_cell.angle_beta   90.00
_cell.angle_gamma   90.00
#
_symmetry.space_group_name_H-M   'P 1'
#
loop_
_entity.id
_entity.type
_entity.pdbx_description
1 polymer ?
#
loop_
_entity_poly.entity_id
_entity_poly.type
_entity_poly.pdbx_seq_one_letter_code
_entity_poly.pdbx_strand_id
1 'polypeptide(L)'
;MAFKRNLPRLVKRVFFTWQLHRITNKFAYLFEWVAAISQLSTWISQNRNLAYNDFPQRNFDYNNRYQLYDWLIQNRIPDTPLTYIEFGVAAGKSFTWWVEHLQHPETRFYGFDTLDRKST
;
A
#
# COMPACT_ATOMS: atom_id res chain seq x y z
N MET A 1 8.32 33.00 27.25
CA MET A 1 8.28 32.94 25.76
C MET A 1 9.62 32.52 25.12
N ALA A 2 10.78 32.95 25.61
CA ALA A 2 12.09 32.61 25.01
C ALA A 2 12.53 31.14 25.14
N PHE A 3 12.14 30.45 26.23
CA PHE A 3 12.53 29.06 26.51
C PHE A 3 12.06 28.07 25.42
N LYS A 4 10.78 28.14 25.00
CA LYS A 4 10.23 27.31 23.92
C LYS A 4 10.95 27.49 22.59
N ARG A 5 11.47 28.68 22.30
CA ARG A 5 12.17 28.99 21.03
C ARG A 5 13.60 28.46 21.00
N ASN A 6 14.24 28.30 22.16
CA ASN A 6 15.64 27.84 22.26
C ASN A 6 15.76 26.33 22.51
N LEU A 7 14.70 25.68 23.00
CA LEU A 7 14.67 24.25 23.26
C LEU A 7 15.08 23.39 22.04
N PRO A 8 14.55 23.61 20.81
CA PRO A 8 14.97 22.82 19.65
C PRO A 8 16.46 22.98 19.31
N ARG A 9 17.03 24.16 19.56
CA ARG A 9 18.46 24.43 19.32
C ARG A 9 19.33 23.69 20.32
N LEU A 10 18.95 23.70 21.60
CA LEU A 10 19.65 22.98 22.66
C LEU A 10 19.61 21.46 22.39
N VAL A 11 18.44 20.92 22.04
CA VAL A 11 18.27 19.49 21.71
C VAL A 11 19.17 19.09 20.54
N LYS A 12 19.15 19.86 19.43
CA LYS A 12 20.02 19.60 18.27
C LYS A 12 21.50 19.64 18.66
N ARG A 13 21.91 20.63 19.45
CA ARG A 13 23.30 20.76 19.91
C ARG A 13 23.74 19.51 20.68
N VAL A 14 22.98 19.09 21.69
CA VAL A 14 23.29 17.88 22.47
C VAL A 14 23.31 16.65 21.56
N PHE A 15 22.35 16.52 20.66
CA PHE A 15 22.24 15.38 19.75
C PHE A 15 23.47 15.22 18.85
N PHE A 16 23.99 16.33 18.30
CA PHE A 16 25.17 16.33 17.44
C PHE A 16 26.46 16.17 18.25
N THR A 17 26.61 16.90 19.36
CA THR A 17 27.80 16.83 20.20
C THR A 17 28.01 15.44 20.77
N TRP A 18 26.95 14.77 21.20
CA TRP A 18 27.03 13.40 21.76
C TRP A 18 26.86 12.31 20.70
N GLN A 19 26.77 12.67 19.41
CA GLN A 19 26.63 11.74 18.29
C GLN A 19 25.50 10.71 18.49
N LEU A 20 24.36 11.16 19.00
CA LEU A 20 23.25 10.27 19.37
C LEU A 20 22.70 9.48 18.17
N HIS A 21 22.96 9.94 16.94
CA HIS A 21 22.68 9.20 15.70
C HIS A 21 23.25 7.78 15.71
N ARG A 22 24.39 7.52 16.37
CA ARG A 22 24.97 6.17 16.49
C ARG A 22 24.06 5.18 17.22
N ILE A 23 23.20 5.68 18.09
CA ILE A 23 22.20 4.88 18.81
C ILE A 23 20.88 4.94 18.05
N THR A 24 20.40 6.14 17.68
CA THR A 24 19.08 6.28 17.04
C THR A 24 19.01 5.62 15.67
N ASN A 25 20.11 5.57 14.90
CA ASN A 25 20.12 4.88 13.61
C ASN A 25 19.91 3.37 13.74
N LYS A 26 20.27 2.76 14.88
CA LYS A 26 19.97 1.34 15.13
C LYS A 26 18.46 1.07 15.20
N PHE A 27 17.67 2.10 15.52
CA PHE A 27 16.22 2.05 15.62
C PHE A 27 15.52 2.83 14.51
N ALA A 28 16.25 3.36 13.52
CA ALA A 28 15.67 4.20 12.47
C ALA A 28 14.54 3.47 11.73
N TYR A 29 14.78 2.23 11.32
CA TYR A 29 13.77 1.40 10.66
C TYR A 29 12.52 1.20 11.53
N LEU A 30 12.67 1.02 12.84
CA LEU A 30 11.53 0.91 13.76
C LEU A 30 10.75 2.22 13.82
N PHE A 31 11.42 3.36 13.92
CA PHE A 31 10.75 4.67 13.94
C PHE A 31 10.04 4.97 12.61
N GLU A 32 10.67 4.66 11.49
CA GLU A 32 10.06 4.77 10.15
C GLU A 32 8.83 3.88 10.03
N TRP A 33 8.93 2.61 10.47
CA TRP A 33 7.81 1.68 10.46
C TRP A 33 6.66 2.16 11.35
N VAL A 34 6.95 2.60 12.59
CA VAL A 34 5.94 3.15 13.51
C VAL A 34 5.27 4.39 12.92
N ALA A 35 6.04 5.28 12.28
CA ALA A 35 5.50 6.47 11.63
C ALA A 35 4.59 6.10 10.45
N ALA A 36 4.97 5.11 9.64
CA ALA A 36 4.18 4.64 8.51
C ALA A 36 2.86 3.98 8.95
N ILE A 37 2.90 3.06 9.92
CA ILE A 37 1.68 2.40 10.43
C ILE A 37 0.78 3.38 11.18
N SER A 38 1.35 4.42 11.81
CA SER A 38 0.56 5.48 12.46
C SER A 38 -0.23 6.28 11.43
N GLN A 39 0.41 6.67 10.32
CA GLN A 39 -0.28 7.34 9.21
C GLN A 39 -1.37 6.46 8.61
N LEU A 40 -1.08 5.17 8.37
CA LEU A 40 -2.08 4.22 7.89
C LEU A 40 -3.24 4.08 8.89
N SER A 41 -2.95 3.94 10.19
CA SER A 41 -3.98 3.84 11.23
C SER A 41 -4.85 5.10 11.31
N THR A 42 -4.26 6.29 11.17
CA THR A 42 -5.02 7.54 11.08
C THR A 42 -5.95 7.52 9.88
N TRP A 43 -5.45 7.17 8.70
CA TRP A 43 -6.27 7.06 7.49
C TRP A 43 -7.40 6.04 7.66
N ILE A 44 -7.11 4.83 8.16
CA ILE A 44 -8.14 3.80 8.43
C ILE A 44 -9.20 4.35 9.39
N SER A 45 -8.80 5.02 10.47
CA SER A 45 -9.74 5.55 11.45
C SER A 45 -10.70 6.60 10.87
N GLN A 46 -10.23 7.40 9.91
CA GLN A 46 -11.00 8.45 9.26
C GLN A 46 -11.86 7.93 8.09
N ASN A 47 -11.50 6.77 7.52
CA ASN A 47 -12.11 6.22 6.31
C ASN A 47 -12.75 4.84 6.57
N ARG A 48 -13.34 4.60 7.75
CA ARG A 48 -13.95 3.28 8.04
C ARG A 48 -15.24 3.00 7.27
N ASN A 49 -15.96 4.05 6.89
CA ASN A 49 -17.26 3.94 6.22
C ASN A 49 -17.07 3.81 4.70
N LEU A 50 -16.43 2.71 4.28
CA LEU A 50 -16.27 2.35 2.86
C LEU A 50 -17.31 1.31 2.50
N ALA A 51 -17.78 1.34 1.25
CA ALA A 51 -18.76 0.39 0.75
C ALA A 51 -18.21 -1.06 0.67
N TYR A 52 -16.89 -1.21 0.58
CA TYR A 52 -16.17 -2.44 0.85
C TYR A 52 -14.98 -2.12 1.76
N ASN A 53 -14.83 -2.89 2.83
CA ASN A 53 -13.76 -2.69 3.81
C ASN A 53 -13.39 -4.04 4.43
N ASP A 54 -12.11 -4.38 4.41
CA ASP A 54 -11.55 -5.57 5.04
C ASP A 54 -10.72 -5.23 6.30
N PHE A 55 -10.56 -3.96 6.68
CA PHE A 55 -9.76 -3.61 7.86
C PHE A 55 -10.56 -3.60 9.17
N PRO A 56 -9.97 -4.06 10.30
CA PRO A 56 -8.67 -4.72 10.41
C PRO A 56 -8.77 -6.24 10.18
N GLN A 57 -7.80 -6.81 9.47
CA GLN A 57 -7.65 -8.26 9.35
C GLN A 57 -6.80 -8.82 10.51
N ARG A 58 -7.23 -9.96 11.07
CA ARG A 58 -6.45 -10.67 12.11
C ARG A 58 -5.28 -11.45 11.51
N ASN A 59 -5.52 -12.13 10.39
CA ASN A 59 -4.54 -12.90 9.65
C ASN A 59 -4.47 -12.35 8.24
N PHE A 60 -3.26 -12.23 7.69
CA PHE A 60 -3.10 -11.82 6.30
C PHE A 60 -3.42 -12.99 5.38
N ASP A 61 -4.43 -12.83 4.52
CA ASP A 61 -4.74 -13.75 3.42
C ASP A 61 -4.60 -13.01 2.09
N TYR A 62 -3.66 -13.49 1.26
CA TYR A 62 -3.40 -12.92 -0.05
C TYR A 62 -4.60 -13.03 -1.01
N ASN A 63 -5.47 -14.02 -0.80
CA ASN A 63 -6.63 -14.26 -1.66
C ASN A 63 -7.79 -13.28 -1.40
N ASN A 64 -7.78 -12.52 -0.30
CA ASN A 64 -8.82 -11.53 0.00
C ASN A 64 -8.96 -10.47 -1.10
N ARG A 65 -7.90 -10.21 -1.87
CA ARG A 65 -7.94 -9.30 -3.03
C ARG A 65 -9.02 -9.67 -4.06
N TYR A 66 -9.31 -10.96 -4.25
CA TYR A 66 -10.32 -11.40 -5.22
C TYR A 66 -11.73 -11.01 -4.78
N GLN A 67 -12.00 -10.98 -3.47
CA GLN A 67 -13.28 -10.51 -2.94
C GLN A 67 -13.50 -9.01 -3.23
N LEU A 68 -12.44 -8.20 -3.14
CA LEU A 68 -12.49 -6.80 -3.55
C LEU A 68 -12.76 -6.68 -5.05
N TYR A 69 -12.09 -7.50 -5.87
CA TYR A 69 -12.27 -7.47 -7.32
C TYR A 69 -13.71 -7.84 -7.71
N ASP A 70 -14.26 -8.92 -7.14
CA ASP A 70 -15.65 -9.31 -7.33
C ASP A 70 -16.62 -8.19 -6.93
N TRP A 71 -16.37 -7.57 -5.77
CA TRP A 71 -17.19 -6.45 -5.31
C TRP A 71 -17.16 -5.28 -6.30
N LEU A 72 -15.98 -4.95 -6.87
CA LEU A 72 -15.84 -3.90 -7.88
C LEU A 72 -16.64 -4.23 -9.14
N ILE A 73 -16.52 -5.46 -9.65
CA ILE A 73 -17.26 -5.91 -10.84
C ILE A 73 -18.75 -5.72 -10.64
N GLN A 74 -19.26 -6.17 -9.50
CA GLN A 74 -20.70 -6.14 -9.20
C GLN A 74 -21.23 -4.72 -8.94
N ASN A 75 -20.44 -3.84 -8.32
CA ASN A 75 -20.95 -2.58 -7.77
C ASN A 75 -20.45 -1.32 -8.49
N ARG A 76 -19.45 -1.43 -9.36
CA ARG A 76 -18.80 -0.26 -9.98
C ARG A 76 -18.63 -0.37 -11.49
N ILE A 77 -18.44 -1.57 -12.02
CA ILE A 77 -18.19 -1.78 -13.46
C ILE A 77 -19.06 -2.90 -14.09
N PRO A 78 -20.35 -3.03 -13.74
CA PRO A 78 -21.17 -4.09 -14.31
C PRO A 78 -21.31 -3.90 -15.83
N ASP A 79 -21.04 -4.97 -16.58
CA ASP A 79 -21.26 -5.09 -18.04
C ASP A 79 -20.74 -3.91 -18.88
N THR A 80 -19.63 -3.30 -18.45
CA THR A 80 -19.04 -2.14 -19.13
C THR A 80 -17.84 -2.60 -19.96
N PRO A 81 -17.68 -2.16 -21.23
CA PRO A 81 -16.43 -2.35 -21.97
C PRO A 81 -15.28 -1.60 -21.28
N LEU A 82 -14.17 -2.29 -21.02
CA LEU A 82 -13.04 -1.72 -20.28
C LEU A 82 -11.72 -1.91 -20.99
N THR A 83 -10.79 -1.01 -20.70
CA THR A 83 -9.36 -1.24 -20.96
C THR A 83 -8.67 -1.51 -19.62
N TYR A 84 -8.33 -2.78 -19.38
CA TYR A 84 -7.60 -3.20 -18.19
C TYR A 84 -6.09 -3.09 -18.43
N ILE A 85 -5.39 -2.38 -17.56
CA ILE A 85 -3.94 -2.18 -17.63
C ILE A 85 -3.32 -2.61 -16.29
N GLU A 86 -2.42 -3.59 -16.32
CA GLU A 86 -1.66 -4.04 -15.15
C GLU A 86 -0.17 -3.74 -15.31
N PHE A 87 0.41 -3.10 -14.29
CA PHE A 87 1.85 -2.85 -14.18
C PHE A 87 2.44 -3.77 -13.11
N GLY A 88 3.42 -4.59 -13.50
CA GLY A 88 4.00 -5.63 -12.64
C GLY A 88 3.17 -6.92 -12.62
N VAL A 89 2.96 -7.52 -13.79
CA VAL A 89 2.15 -8.75 -13.98
C VAL A 89 2.73 -9.97 -13.24
N ALA A 90 4.06 -10.02 -13.09
CA ALA A 90 4.83 -11.10 -12.50
C ALA A 90 4.44 -12.49 -13.06
N ALA A 91 3.82 -13.34 -12.24
CA ALA A 91 3.38 -14.68 -12.63
C ALA A 91 2.00 -14.70 -13.31
N GLY A 92 1.37 -13.55 -13.53
CA GLY A 92 0.09 -13.44 -14.23
C GLY A 92 -1.16 -13.82 -13.43
N LYS A 93 -1.05 -14.15 -12.13
CA LYS A 93 -2.19 -14.66 -11.35
C LYS A 93 -3.38 -13.69 -11.29
N SER A 94 -3.14 -12.41 -10.99
CA SER A 94 -4.18 -11.36 -10.99
C SER A 94 -4.69 -11.10 -12.40
N PHE A 95 -3.77 -10.98 -13.37
CA PHE A 95 -4.11 -10.76 -14.77
C PHE A 95 -5.07 -11.82 -15.31
N THR A 96 -4.73 -13.10 -15.15
CA THR A 96 -5.57 -14.24 -15.55
C THR A 96 -6.92 -14.18 -14.87
N TRP A 97 -6.96 -13.90 -13.56
CA TRP A 97 -8.21 -13.75 -12.83
C TRP A 97 -9.09 -12.66 -13.47
N TRP A 98 -8.54 -11.48 -13.78
CA TRP A 98 -9.33 -10.40 -14.42
C TRP A 98 -9.84 -10.77 -15.81
N VAL A 99 -9.03 -11.46 -16.62
CA VAL A 99 -9.43 -11.97 -17.94
C VAL A 99 -10.60 -12.96 -17.83
N GLU A 100 -10.60 -13.81 -16.81
CA GLU A 100 -11.66 -14.80 -16.58
C GLU A 100 -12.96 -14.18 -16.07
N HIS A 101 -12.93 -12.99 -15.46
CA HIS A 101 -14.12 -12.40 -14.83
C HIS A 101 -14.71 -11.21 -15.62
N LEU A 102 -13.93 -10.56 -16.49
CA LEU A 102 -14.41 -9.48 -17.36
C LEU A 102 -14.74 -10.00 -18.76
N GLN A 103 -16.00 -10.38 -18.98
CA GLN A 103 -16.44 -11.11 -20.18
C GLN A 103 -16.96 -10.23 -21.32
N HIS A 104 -17.04 -8.90 -21.15
CA HIS A 104 -17.55 -8.02 -22.21
C HIS A 104 -16.63 -8.10 -23.45
N PRO A 105 -17.17 -8.37 -24.67
CA PRO A 105 -16.36 -8.71 -25.86
C PRO A 105 -15.45 -7.57 -26.35
N GLU A 106 -15.79 -6.33 -26.01
CA GLU A 106 -14.96 -5.15 -26.32
C GLU A 106 -13.90 -4.85 -25.25
N THR A 107 -13.87 -5.61 -24.15
CA THR A 107 -12.82 -5.44 -23.13
C THR A 107 -11.46 -5.84 -23.69
N ARG A 108 -10.43 -5.06 -23.34
CA ARG A 108 -9.04 -5.28 -23.75
C ARG A 108 -8.13 -5.29 -22.53
N PHE A 109 -7.09 -6.13 -22.57
CA PHE A 109 -6.17 -6.33 -21.46
C PHE A 109 -4.74 -6.07 -21.91
N TYR A 110 -4.01 -5.27 -21.14
CA TYR A 110 -2.61 -4.93 -21.40
C TYR A 110 -1.78 -5.14 -20.13
N GLY A 111 -0.78 -6.01 -20.21
CA GLY A 111 0.11 -6.32 -19.09
C GLY A 111 1.52 -5.85 -19.38
N PHE A 112 2.11 -5.11 -18.43
CA PHE A 112 3.48 -4.61 -18.52
C PHE A 112 4.30 -5.16 -17.36
N ASP A 113 5.44 -5.76 -17.66
CA ASP A 113 6.41 -6.25 -16.67
C ASP A 113 7.82 -6.12 -17.27
N THR A 114 8.85 -6.12 -16.42
CA THR A 114 10.24 -6.16 -16.91
C THR A 114 10.61 -7.53 -17.47
N LEU A 115 9.81 -8.57 -17.19
CA LEU A 115 10.01 -9.95 -17.66
C LEU A 115 11.36 -10.56 -17.25
N ASP A 116 12.07 -9.95 -16.29
CA ASP A 116 13.44 -10.33 -15.90
C ASP A 116 13.56 -11.66 -15.14
N ARG A 117 12.49 -12.47 -15.14
CA ARG A 117 12.52 -13.79 -14.52
C ARG A 117 13.23 -14.78 -15.45
N LYS A 118 14.45 -15.17 -15.09
CA LYS A 118 15.14 -16.34 -15.66
C LYS A 118 14.22 -17.55 -15.54
N SER A 119 13.87 -18.16 -16.67
CA SER A 119 13.28 -19.49 -16.71
C SER A 119 14.18 -20.43 -15.93
N THR A 120 13.69 -20.90 -14.78
CA THR A 120 14.30 -21.98 -14.01
C THR A 120 13.65 -23.27 -14.43
#